data_AF-A0A1M3PIN0-F1
#
_entry.id   AF-A0A1M3PIN0-F1
#
_cell.length_a   1.000
_cell.length_b   1.000
_cell.length_c   1.000
_cell.angle_alpha   90.00
_cell.angle_beta   90.00
_cell.angle_gamma   90.00
#
_symmetry.space_group_name_H-M   'P 1'
#
loop_
_entity.id
_entity.type
_entity.pdbx_description
1 polymer ?
#
loop_
_entity_poly.entity_id
_entity_poly.type
_entity_poly.pdbx_seq_one_letter_code
_entity_poly.pdbx_strand_id
1 'polypeptide(L)' 'MAHDHPILSAGAVALSNSATLAALIGHLRRIGVVTKEAEREIYEDALQMLEESQGDDDSGVFAAARELIEEHLRPQ' A
#
# COMPACT_ATOMS: atom_id res chain seq x y z
N MET A 1 -3.86 20.05 25.02
CA MET A 1 -3.75 19.77 23.57
C MET A 1 -3.79 18.27 23.43
N ALA A 2 -4.89 17.70 22.93
CA ALA A 2 -5.17 16.26 22.96
C ALA A 2 -5.79 15.80 21.63
N HIS A 3 -5.15 16.15 20.50
CA HIS A 3 -5.63 15.81 19.16
C HIS A 3 -4.71 14.83 18.39
N ASP A 4 -3.60 14.36 18.97
CA ASP A 4 -2.60 13.55 18.23
C ASP A 4 -2.85 12.03 18.23
N HIS A 5 -3.62 11.50 19.19
CA HIS A 5 -3.76 10.05 19.37
C HIS A 5 -4.45 9.28 18.23
N PRO A 6 -5.58 9.75 17.64
CA PRO A 6 -6.28 8.99 16.61
C PRO A 6 -5.55 9.00 15.27
N ILE A 7 -4.89 10.10 14.89
CA ILE A 7 -4.09 10.19 13.65
C ILE A 7 -2.84 9.30 13.77
N LEU A 8 -2.18 9.29 14.93
CA LEU A 8 -1.08 8.36 15.22
C LEU A 8 -1.55 6.90 15.16
N SER A 9 -2.77 6.60 15.62
CA SER A 9 -3.33 5.24 15.55
C SER A 9 -3.66 4.80 14.13
N ALA A 10 -4.24 5.68 13.30
CA ALA A 10 -4.58 5.39 11.92
C ALA A 10 -3.33 5.20 11.06
N GLY A 11 -2.33 6.08 11.22
CA GLY A 11 -1.03 5.96 10.56
C GLY A 11 -0.28 4.69 10.96
N ALA A 12 -0.29 4.31 12.25
CA ALA A 12 0.32 3.08 12.72
C ALA A 12 -0.38 1.82 12.16
N VAL A 13 -1.71 1.82 12.08
CA VAL A 13 -2.48 0.72 11.47
C VAL A 13 -2.20 0.62 9.98
N ALA A 14 -2.19 1.74 9.25
CA ALA A 14 -1.87 1.76 7.83
C ALA A 14 -0.45 1.22 7.57
N LEU A 15 0.55 1.70 8.31
CA LEU A 15 1.93 1.23 8.19
C LEU A 15 2.08 -0.26 8.52
N SER A 16 1.41 -0.72 9.58
CA SER A 16 1.40 -2.14 9.98
C SER A 16 0.80 -3.03 8.88
N ASN A 17 -0.31 -2.60 8.29
CA ASN A 17 -0.96 -3.34 7.21
C ASN A 17 -0.08 -3.38 5.95
N SER A 18 0.51 -2.25 5.55
CA SER A 18 1.41 -2.19 4.39
C SER A 18 2.65 -3.06 4.58
N ALA A 19 3.28 -3.02 5.77
CA ALA A 19 4.43 -3.86 6.08
C ALA A 19 4.09 -5.35 6.06
N THR A 20 2.92 -5.73 6.60
CA THR A 20 2.44 -7.12 6.61
C THR A 20 2.12 -7.61 5.21
N LEU A 21 1.47 -6.79 4.39
CA LEU A 21 1.14 -7.11 3.00
C LEU A 21 2.40 -7.29 2.15
N ALA A 22 3.36 -6.38 2.24
CA ALA A 22 4.63 -6.50 1.53
C ALA A 22 5.41 -7.77 1.95
N ALA A 23 5.43 -8.10 3.25
CA ALA A 23 6.05 -9.32 3.75
C ALA A 23 5.35 -10.59 3.21
N LEU A 24 4.03 -10.57 3.10
CA LEU A 24 3.22 -11.65 2.54
C LEU A 24 3.49 -11.85 1.05
N ILE A 25 3.43 -10.78 0.24
CA ILE A 25 3.73 -10.84 -1.20
C ILE A 25 5.14 -11.37 -1.43
N GLY A 26 6.13 -10.85 -0.69
CA GLY A 26 7.49 -11.34 -0.74
C GLY A 26 7.63 -12.80 -0.33
N HIS A 27 6.83 -13.28 0.64
CA HIS A 27 6.78 -14.69 1.00
C HIS A 27 6.19 -15.56 -0.10
N LEU A 28 5.04 -15.16 -0.68
CA LEU A 28 4.38 -15.86 -1.78
C LEU A 28 5.28 -16.00 -3.00
N ARG A 29 6.08 -14.98 -3.30
CA ARG A 29 7.11 -15.06 -4.34
C ARG A 29 8.21 -16.06 -4.01
N ARG A 30 8.73 -16.06 -2.78
CA ARG A 30 9.79 -16.99 -2.35
C ARG A 30 9.36 -18.46 -2.42
N ILE A 31 8.09 -18.75 -2.18
CA ILE A 31 7.54 -20.11 -2.29
C ILE A 31 7.05 -20.45 -3.70
N GLY A 32 7.21 -19.54 -4.67
CA GLY A 32 6.88 -19.77 -6.08
C GLY A 32 5.39 -19.72 -6.42
N VAL A 33 4.55 -19.22 -5.51
CA VAL A 33 3.10 -19.04 -5.75
C VAL A 33 2.82 -17.81 -6.62
N VAL A 34 3.69 -16.80 -6.52
CA VAL A 34 3.59 -15.54 -7.27
C VAL A 34 4.89 -15.35 -8.08
N THR A 35 4.77 -15.11 -9.39
CA THR A 35 5.93 -14.76 -10.24
C THR A 35 6.32 -13.29 -10.02
N LYS A 36 7.46 -12.86 -10.54
CA LYS A 36 7.84 -11.43 -10.46
C LYS A 36 6.87 -10.54 -11.24
N GLU A 37 6.35 -11.06 -12.34
CA GLU A 37 5.36 -10.39 -13.19
C GLU A 37 4.03 -10.27 -12.43
N ALA A 38 3.57 -11.36 -11.80
CA ALA A 38 2.37 -11.35 -10.98
C ALA A 38 2.51 -10.46 -9.73
N GLU A 39 3.70 -10.39 -9.12
CA GLU A 39 4.00 -9.44 -8.04
C GLU A 39 3.79 -7.99 -8.50
N ARG A 40 4.27 -7.66 -9.70
CA ARG A 40 4.08 -6.34 -10.30
C ARG A 40 2.61 -6.04 -10.62
N GLU A 41 1.89 -7.00 -11.21
CA GLU A 41 0.46 -6.88 -11.51
C GLU A 41 -0.35 -6.60 -10.24
N ILE A 42 -0.05 -7.28 -9.11
CA ILE A 42 -0.71 -7.03 -7.82
C ILE A 42 -0.57 -5.58 -7.36
N TYR A 43 0.60 -4.98 -7.55
CA TYR A 43 0.84 -3.58 -7.18
C TYR A 43 0.18 -2.60 -8.16
N GLU A 44 0.15 -2.92 -9.47
CA GLU A 44 -0.53 -2.12 -10.49
C GLU A 44 -2.06 -2.12 -10.28
N ASP A 45 -2.65 -3.28 -9.99
CA ASP A 45 -4.07 -3.42 -9.66
C ASP A 45 -4.43 -2.63 -8.39
N ALA A 46 -3.56 -2.67 -7.37
CA ALA A 46 -3.76 -1.90 -6.14
C ALA A 46 -3.75 -0.38 -6.40
N LEU A 47 -2.89 0.12 -7.31
CA LEU A 47 -2.89 1.52 -7.73
C LEU A 47 -4.18 1.88 -8.45
N GLN A 48 -4.64 1.05 -9.38
CA GLN A 48 -5.89 1.28 -10.09
C GLN A 48 -7.08 1.34 -9.13
N MET A 49 -7.15 0.42 -8.15
CA MET A 49 -8.21 0.43 -7.13
C MET A 49 -8.19 1.71 -6.27
N LEU A 50 -7.02 2.27 -5.98
CA LEU A 50 -6.89 3.54 -5.26
C LEU A 50 -7.36 4.71 -6.12
N GLU A 51 -7.03 4.73 -7.41
CA GLU A 51 -7.50 5.76 -8.37
C GLU A 51 -9.02 5.70 -8.57
N GLU A 52 -9.60 4.50 -8.63
CA GLU A 52 -11.05 4.29 -8.77
C GLU A 52 -11.82 4.58 -7.47
N SER A 53 -11.19 4.40 -6.31
CA SER A 53 -11.75 4.72 -4.99
C SER A 53 -11.58 6.19 -4.60
N GLN A 54 -10.81 6.95 -5.39
CA GLN A 54 -10.57 8.38 -5.26
C GLN A 54 -11.83 9.17 -5.70
N GLY A 55 -12.93 9.00 -4.97
CA GLY A 55 -14.04 9.94 -5.02
C GLY A 55 -13.64 11.31 -4.46
N ASP A 56 -14.62 12.13 -4.09
CA ASP A 56 -14.47 13.51 -3.54
C ASP A 56 -13.81 13.56 -2.12
N ASP A 57 -12.95 12.59 -1.78
CA ASP A 57 -12.29 12.46 -0.48
C ASP A 57 -10.93 13.19 -0.47
N ASP A 58 -10.97 14.46 -0.07
CA ASP A 58 -9.83 15.38 0.09
C ASP A 58 -8.92 15.05 1.30
N SER A 59 -9.06 13.85 1.88
CA SER A 59 -8.36 13.43 3.11
C SER A 59 -6.85 13.24 2.93
N GLY A 60 -6.34 13.20 1.70
CA GLY A 60 -4.92 12.99 1.37
C GLY A 60 -4.42 11.56 1.60
N VAL A 61 -5.25 10.67 2.15
CA VAL A 61 -4.90 9.27 2.46
C VAL A 61 -4.61 8.48 1.18
N PHE A 62 -5.36 8.72 0.11
CA PHE A 62 -5.14 8.08 -1.19
C PHE A 62 -3.82 8.51 -1.84
N ALA A 63 -3.42 9.77 -1.68
CA ALA A 63 -2.13 10.26 -2.19
C ALA A 63 -0.96 9.59 -1.46
N ALA A 64 -1.05 9.45 -0.13
CA ALA A 64 -0.04 8.75 0.66
C ALA A 64 0.04 7.24 0.31
N ALA A 65 -1.11 6.59 0.07
CA ALA A 65 -1.15 5.20 -0.35
C ALA A 65 -0.51 4.99 -1.74
N ARG A 66 -0.76 5.91 -2.67
CA ARG A 66 -0.15 5.91 -4.01
C ARG A 66 1.37 6.00 -3.96
N GLU A 67 1.90 6.97 -3.21
CA GLU A 67 3.35 7.18 -3.10
C GLU A 67 4.08 5.93 -2.58
N LEU A 68 3.50 5.24 -1.59
CA LEU A 68 4.05 4.00 -1.03
C LEU A 68 4.10 2.85 -2.03
N ILE A 69 3.07 2.71 -2.88
CA ILE A 69 3.06 1.65 -3.91
C ILE A 69 4.04 1.99 -5.04
N GLU A 70 4.09 3.26 -5.46
CA GLU A 70 5.03 3.72 -6.48
C GLU A 70 6.49 3.52 -6.05
N GLU A 71 6.82 3.71 -4.77
CA GLU A 71 8.16 3.42 -4.24
C GLU A 71 8.51 1.92 -4.37
N HIS A 72 7.55 1.03 -4.16
CA HIS A 72 7.76 -0.42 -4.29
C HIS A 72 7.97 -0.86 -5.75
N LEU A 73 7.37 -0.14 -6.70
CA LEU A 73 7.48 -0.42 -8.14
C LEU A 73 8.73 0.16 -8.80
N ARG A 74 9.48 1.04 -8.12
CA ARG A 74 10.70 1.62 -8.72
C ARG A 74 11.74 0.52 -8.97
N PRO A 75 12.31 0.45 -10.18
CA PRO A 75 13.44 -0.44 -10.45
C PRO A 75 14.64 0.02 -9.59
N GLN A 76 15.23 -0.91 -8.84
CA GLN A 76 16.56 -0.70 -8.24
C GLN A 76 17.65 -0.80 -9.30
#